data_AF-A0A8H4JRX4-F1
#
_entry.id   AF-A0A8H4JRX4-F1
#
_cell.length_a   1.000
_cell.length_b   1.000
_cell.length_c   1.000
_cell.angle_alpha   90.00
_cell.angle_beta   90.00
_cell.angle_gamma   90.00
#
_symmetry.space_group_name_H-M   'P 1'
#
loop_
_entity.id
_entity.type
_entity.pdbx_description
1 polymer ?
#
loop_
_entity_poly.entity_id
_entity_poly.type
_entity_poly.pdbx_seq_one_letter_code
_entity_poly.pdbx_strand_id
1 'polypeptide(L)'
;MTPTMTNYKRIQGAPVSRDLFKKRITTLQAFLEILDDSSFLALDAEHVPITSQADRVLHQVGLAYIKTLKPENSEMPVRRGHRFGQQRRINLEDLEPAVIDFIQNCQSGRNLILVGYGMPAEWIYLSTNFPRAIPLFSAWVDLRDIADDIVSSVGKIPWLRGLLRMFDYFRFDIEPVNTNAGNGTADNAGDDAVATCALAHALLLEKNRQKLRF
;
A
#
# COMPACT_ATOMS: atom_id res chain seq x y z
N MET A 1 5.87 5.48 -14.51
CA MET A 1 5.47 4.68 -15.69
C MET A 1 4.11 4.05 -15.38
N THR A 2 3.12 4.19 -16.26
CA THR A 2 1.86 3.45 -16.13
C THR A 2 2.16 1.96 -16.35
N PRO A 3 1.82 1.07 -15.41
CA PRO A 3 2.07 -0.35 -15.60
C PRO A 3 1.24 -0.86 -16.79
N THR A 4 1.90 -1.49 -17.75
CA THR A 4 1.24 -2.05 -18.93
C THR A 4 0.54 -3.37 -18.56
N MET A 5 -0.55 -3.71 -19.25
CA MET A 5 -1.24 -5.01 -19.10
C MET A 5 -0.29 -6.23 -19.19
N THR A 6 0.85 -6.06 -19.83
CA THR A 6 1.92 -7.07 -19.99
C THR A 6 2.53 -7.51 -18.66
N ASN A 7 2.66 -6.60 -17.68
CA ASN A 7 3.22 -6.94 -16.36
C ASN A 7 2.26 -7.80 -15.54
N TYR A 8 0.97 -7.50 -15.59
CA TYR A 8 -0.06 -8.26 -14.87
C TYR A 8 -0.18 -9.71 -15.36
N LYS A 9 -0.13 -9.93 -16.68
CA LYS A 9 -0.15 -11.30 -17.24
C LYS A 9 1.08 -12.12 -16.81
N ARG A 10 2.23 -11.47 -16.63
CA ARG A 10 3.45 -12.14 -16.15
C ARG A 10 3.34 -12.54 -14.67
N ILE A 11 2.81 -11.66 -13.83
CA ILE A 11 2.58 -11.92 -12.39
C ILE A 11 1.53 -13.04 -12.17
N GLN A 12 0.49 -13.09 -13.01
CA GLN A 12 -0.52 -14.16 -12.99
C GLN A 12 0.04 -15.55 -13.32
N GLY A 13 1.17 -15.61 -14.05
CA GLY A 13 1.81 -16.84 -14.47
C GLY A 13 2.66 -17.52 -13.39
N ALA A 14 3.09 -16.79 -12.35
CA ALA A 14 3.93 -17.34 -11.29
C ALA A 14 3.07 -18.14 -10.27
N PRO A 15 3.40 -19.42 -9.98
CA PRO A 15 2.57 -20.28 -9.14
C PRO A 15 2.28 -19.71 -7.75
N VAL A 16 3.28 -19.09 -7.12
CA VAL A 16 3.19 -18.57 -5.74
C VAL A 16 2.25 -17.36 -5.63
N SER A 17 2.24 -16.49 -6.65
CA SER A 17 1.37 -15.31 -6.67
C SER A 17 0.00 -15.59 -7.27
N ARG A 18 -0.16 -16.62 -8.10
CA ARG A 18 -1.38 -16.87 -8.88
C ARG A 18 -2.65 -16.96 -8.03
N ASP A 19 -2.59 -17.64 -6.89
CA ASP A 19 -3.78 -17.86 -6.08
C ASP A 19 -4.20 -16.62 -5.29
N LEU A 20 -3.25 -15.90 -4.69
CA LEU A 20 -3.55 -14.61 -4.06
C LEU A 20 -3.99 -13.57 -5.11
N PHE A 21 -3.34 -13.55 -6.27
CA PHE A 21 -3.64 -12.61 -7.35
C PHE A 21 -5.10 -12.68 -7.80
N LYS A 22 -5.70 -13.87 -7.84
CA LYS A 22 -7.13 -14.08 -8.16
C LYS A 22 -8.08 -13.56 -7.09
N LYS A 23 -7.62 -13.41 -5.84
CA LYS A 23 -8.40 -12.90 -4.72
C LYS A 23 -8.25 -11.37 -4.60
N ARG A 24 -8.29 -10.68 -5.75
CA ARG A 24 -8.23 -9.23 -5.84
C ARG A 24 -9.61 -8.65 -5.53
N ILE A 25 -9.65 -7.66 -4.65
CA ILE A 25 -10.84 -6.87 -4.34
C ILE A 25 -10.79 -5.61 -5.20
N THR A 26 -11.81 -5.40 -6.03
CA THR A 26 -11.81 -4.31 -7.03
C THR A 26 -12.98 -3.35 -6.92
N THR A 27 -13.96 -3.63 -6.06
CA THR A 27 -15.14 -2.77 -5.89
C THR A 27 -15.23 -2.27 -4.46
N LEU A 28 -15.82 -1.08 -4.28
CA LEU A 28 -16.08 -0.52 -2.96
C LEU A 28 -16.98 -1.45 -2.14
N GLN A 29 -18.01 -2.04 -2.76
CA GLN A 29 -18.93 -2.94 -2.07
C GLN A 29 -18.21 -4.16 -1.48
N ALA A 30 -17.37 -4.84 -2.28
CA ALA A 30 -16.58 -5.96 -1.79
C ALA A 30 -15.56 -5.54 -0.72
N PHE A 31 -15.00 -4.33 -0.82
CA PHE A 31 -14.12 -3.79 0.21
C PHE A 31 -14.83 -3.52 1.54
N LEU A 32 -16.09 -3.07 1.50
CA LEU A 32 -16.91 -2.86 2.70
C LEU A 32 -17.30 -4.18 3.38
N GLU A 33 -17.58 -5.23 2.61
CA GLU A 33 -18.02 -6.53 3.12
C GLU A 33 -16.96 -7.25 3.95
N ILE A 34 -15.67 -6.97 3.71
CA ILE A 34 -14.55 -7.64 4.40
C ILE A 34 -14.06 -6.88 5.65
N LEU A 35 -14.63 -5.73 6.01
CA LEU A 35 -14.07 -4.90 7.08
C LEU A 35 -14.14 -5.59 8.47
N ASP A 36 -15.23 -6.31 8.73
CA ASP A 36 -15.54 -6.83 10.07
C ASP A 36 -14.77 -8.11 10.44
N ASP A 37 -14.31 -8.87 9.44
CA ASP A 37 -13.59 -10.14 9.64
C ASP A 37 -12.09 -10.05 9.30
N SER A 38 -11.67 -8.90 8.76
CA SER A 38 -10.31 -8.72 8.24
C SER A 38 -9.46 -7.75 9.05
N SER A 39 -8.16 -7.90 8.85
CA SER A 39 -7.12 -6.96 9.23
C SER A 39 -6.34 -6.61 7.97
N PHE A 40 -5.70 -5.44 7.97
CA PHE A 40 -5.17 -4.82 6.76
C PHE A 40 -3.69 -4.53 6.96
N LEU A 41 -2.88 -4.88 5.98
CA LEU A 41 -1.47 -4.58 5.99
C LEU A 41 -1.08 -3.93 4.67
N ALA A 42 -0.65 -2.67 4.75
CA ALA A 42 -0.04 -1.98 3.63
C ALA A 42 1.45 -2.29 3.56
N LEU A 43 1.93 -2.53 2.34
CA LEU A 43 3.33 -2.72 2.03
C LEU A 43 3.73 -1.77 0.92
N ASP A 44 4.81 -1.04 1.15
CA ASP A 44 5.44 -0.20 0.14
C ASP A 44 6.94 -0.55 0.06
N ALA A 45 7.55 -0.37 -1.10
CA ALA A 45 8.93 -0.77 -1.34
C ALA A 45 9.67 0.28 -2.17
N GLU A 46 10.71 0.85 -1.57
CA GLU A 46 11.55 1.86 -2.21
C GLU A 46 12.82 1.26 -2.78
N HIS A 47 13.21 1.76 -3.94
CA HIS A 47 14.28 1.17 -4.74
C HIS A 47 15.22 2.25 -5.25
N VAL A 48 16.52 1.97 -5.22
CA VAL A 48 17.53 2.87 -5.77
C VAL A 48 18.10 2.30 -7.06
N PRO A 49 18.24 3.12 -8.13
CA PRO A 49 18.97 2.70 -9.31
C PRO A 49 20.46 2.57 -8.96
N ILE A 50 21.10 1.48 -9.39
CA ILE A 50 22.55 1.26 -9.23
C ILE A 50 23.27 1.79 -10.48
N THR A 51 23.02 1.19 -11.64
CA THR A 51 23.63 1.64 -12.91
C THR A 51 22.63 2.26 -13.87
N SER A 52 21.35 1.92 -13.75
CA SER A 52 20.28 2.42 -14.64
C SER A 52 18.90 2.28 -13.99
N GLN A 53 17.86 2.83 -14.62
CA GLN A 53 16.48 2.60 -14.19
C GLN A 53 16.01 1.15 -14.34
N ALA A 54 16.69 0.36 -15.18
CA ALA A 54 16.44 -1.07 -15.34
C ALA A 54 17.19 -1.92 -14.30
N ASP A 55 18.17 -1.34 -13.61
CA ASP A 55 19.05 -1.98 -12.64
C ASP A 55 18.86 -1.32 -11.27
N ARG A 56 17.82 -1.78 -10.56
CA ARG A 56 17.40 -1.23 -9.27
C ARG A 56 17.53 -2.29 -8.19
N VAL A 57 17.96 -1.86 -7.01
CA VAL A 57 18.01 -2.71 -5.81
C VAL A 57 17.07 -2.16 -4.76
N LEU A 58 16.41 -3.09 -4.06
CA LEU A 58 15.53 -2.80 -2.94
C LEU A 58 16.32 -2.06 -1.86
N HIS A 59 15.83 -0.87 -1.50
CA HIS A 59 16.47 0.01 -0.53
C HIS A 59 15.71 0.06 0.79
N GLN A 60 14.37 0.12 0.74
CA GLN A 60 13.52 0.13 1.94
C GLN A 60 12.25 -0.67 1.70
N VAL A 61 11.70 -1.20 2.79
CA VAL A 61 10.36 -1.79 2.84
C VAL A 61 9.60 -1.11 3.98
N GLY A 62 8.44 -0.57 3.65
CA GLY A 62 7.49 -0.01 4.60
C GLY A 62 6.38 -0.99 4.88
N LEU A 63 6.02 -1.15 6.15
CA LEU A 63 4.90 -1.97 6.58
C LEU A 63 4.01 -1.14 7.51
N ALA A 64 2.71 -1.10 7.23
CA ALA A 64 1.73 -0.48 8.11
C ALA A 64 0.57 -1.45 8.35
N TYR A 65 0.25 -1.72 9.62
CA TYR A 65 -0.80 -2.64 10.01
C TYR A 65 -1.97 -1.90 10.65
N ILE A 66 -3.18 -2.22 10.18
CA ILE A 66 -4.44 -1.78 10.77
C ILE A 66 -5.25 -3.02 11.17
N LYS A 67 -5.52 -3.16 12.47
CA LYS A 67 -6.31 -4.27 12.99
C LYS A 67 -7.77 -4.28 12.49
N THR A 68 -8.38 -3.10 12.45
CA THR A 68 -9.77 -2.90 12.02
C THR A 68 -9.88 -1.56 11.31
N LEU A 69 -10.49 -1.55 10.13
CA LEU A 69 -10.94 -0.34 9.47
C LEU A 69 -12.43 -0.16 9.81
N LYS A 70 -12.80 1.00 10.35
CA LYS A 70 -14.20 1.31 10.70
C LYS A 70 -14.62 2.62 10.02
N PRO A 71 -15.81 2.70 9.41
CA PRO A 71 -16.31 3.94 8.81
C PRO A 71 -16.49 5.09 9.81
N GLU A 72 -16.62 4.78 11.11
CA GLU A 72 -17.22 5.66 12.11
C GLU A 72 -16.20 6.38 13.01
N ASN A 73 -14.93 5.97 13.00
CA ASN A 73 -13.89 6.51 13.89
C ASN A 73 -12.75 7.15 13.10
N SER A 74 -12.99 8.33 12.50
CA SER A 74 -11.96 9.10 11.81
C SER A 74 -11.23 10.04 12.77
N GLU A 75 -10.38 9.53 13.64
CA GLU A 75 -9.30 10.37 14.14
C GLU A 75 -8.24 10.44 13.05
N MET A 76 -8.04 11.62 12.45
CA MET A 76 -6.89 11.84 11.60
C MET A 76 -5.64 11.53 12.42
N PRO A 77 -4.69 10.73 11.91
CA PRO A 77 -3.47 10.42 12.64
C PRO A 77 -2.77 11.73 13.03
N VAL A 78 -2.67 11.99 14.33
CA VAL A 78 -2.01 13.19 14.86
C VAL A 78 -0.52 13.07 14.58
N ARG A 79 0.03 14.09 13.92
CA ARG A 79 1.46 14.26 13.62
C ARG A 79 2.31 13.95 14.86
N ARG A 80 3.18 12.94 14.78
CA ARG A 80 4.32 12.76 15.69
C ARG A 80 5.60 13.20 14.98
N GLY A 81 6.50 13.77 15.78
CA GLY A 81 7.80 14.35 15.40
C GLY A 81 8.27 14.04 13.99
N HIS A 82 8.75 12.82 13.69
CA HIS A 82 9.59 12.64 12.50
C HIS A 82 9.56 11.27 11.80
N ARG A 83 8.59 10.39 12.07
CA ARG A 83 8.35 9.08 11.38
C ARG A 83 7.25 8.30 12.09
N PHE A 84 6.47 7.52 11.35
CA PHE A 84 5.63 6.48 11.96
C PHE A 84 6.48 5.24 12.31
N GLY A 85 6.28 4.68 13.50
CA GLY A 85 6.88 3.41 13.90
C GLY A 85 8.39 3.43 14.18
N GLN A 86 9.01 2.25 14.07
CA GLN A 86 10.44 2.03 14.32
C GLN A 86 11.15 1.62 13.03
N GLN A 87 12.23 2.32 12.69
CA GLN A 87 13.10 1.92 11.58
C GLN A 87 14.12 0.90 12.05
N ARG A 88 14.31 -0.16 11.26
CA ARG A 88 15.33 -1.20 11.49
C ARG A 88 16.25 -1.31 10.28
N ARG A 89 17.53 -1.62 10.52
CA ARG A 89 18.47 -2.04 9.48
C ARG A 89 18.54 -3.55 9.49
N ILE A 90 18.31 -4.18 8.36
CA ILE A 90 18.22 -5.63 8.21
C ILE A 90 19.03 -6.00 6.96
N ASN A 91 19.80 -7.09 7.04
CA ASN A 91 20.51 -7.61 5.87
C ASN A 91 19.50 -8.16 4.86
N LEU A 92 19.83 -8.12 3.57
CA LEU A 92 18.88 -8.54 2.53
C LEU A 92 18.46 -10.00 2.70
N GLU A 93 19.37 -10.90 3.12
CA GLU A 93 19.05 -12.31 3.40
C GLU A 93 18.05 -12.52 4.55
N ASP A 94 17.98 -11.58 5.51
CA ASP A 94 17.12 -11.65 6.69
C ASP A 94 15.82 -10.84 6.51
N LEU A 95 15.66 -10.14 5.39
CA LEU A 95 14.57 -9.21 5.17
C LEU A 95 13.22 -9.93 5.07
N GLU A 96 13.11 -10.97 4.24
CA GLU A 96 11.87 -11.74 4.12
C GLU A 96 11.48 -12.42 5.46
N PRO A 97 12.39 -13.10 6.19
CA PRO A 97 12.10 -13.57 7.54
C PRO A 97 11.57 -12.48 8.48
N ALA A 98 12.16 -11.28 8.46
CA ALA A 98 11.70 -10.17 9.30
C ALA A 98 10.30 -9.66 8.91
N VAL A 99 9.99 -9.63 7.61
CA VAL A 99 8.64 -9.28 7.12
C VAL A 99 7.62 -10.34 7.56
N ILE A 100 7.97 -11.62 7.45
CA ILE A 100 7.11 -12.73 7.91
C ILE A 100 6.87 -12.65 9.41
N ASP A 101 7.92 -12.43 10.21
CA ASP A 101 7.81 -12.27 11.65
C ASP A 101 6.89 -11.09 12.01
N PHE A 102 7.05 -9.95 11.33
CA PHE A 102 6.13 -8.83 11.50
C PHE A 102 4.68 -9.21 11.19
N ILE A 103 4.42 -9.87 10.06
CA ILE A 103 3.08 -10.30 9.66
C ILE A 103 2.47 -11.25 10.70
N GLN A 104 3.24 -12.25 11.14
CA GLN A 104 2.78 -13.26 12.11
C GLN A 104 2.46 -12.64 13.46
N ASN A 105 3.27 -11.68 13.92
CA ASN A 105 2.99 -10.94 15.16
C ASN A 105 1.76 -10.01 15.05
N CYS A 106 1.33 -9.66 13.82
CA CYS A 106 0.11 -8.90 13.58
C CYS A 106 -1.15 -9.79 13.43
N GLN A 107 -0.98 -11.08 13.14
CA GLN A 107 -2.12 -11.98 12.90
C GLN A 107 -2.87 -12.26 14.20
N SER A 108 -4.18 -12.01 14.18
CA SER A 108 -5.08 -12.18 15.33
C SER A 108 -6.19 -13.20 15.08
N GLY A 109 -5.94 -14.19 14.19
CA GLY A 109 -6.96 -15.15 13.74
C GLY A 109 -8.00 -14.58 12.77
N ARG A 110 -7.75 -13.36 12.24
CA ARG A 110 -8.55 -12.66 11.23
C ARG A 110 -7.99 -12.89 9.84
N ASN A 111 -8.81 -12.66 8.82
CA ASN A 111 -8.35 -12.56 7.44
C ASN A 111 -7.29 -11.43 7.33
N LEU A 112 -6.20 -11.64 6.60
CA LEU A 112 -5.17 -10.62 6.42
C LEU A 112 -5.15 -10.16 4.97
N ILE A 113 -5.45 -8.88 4.76
CA ILE A 113 -5.62 -8.28 3.44
C ILE A 113 -4.39 -7.44 3.13
N LEU A 114 -3.72 -7.75 2.02
CA LEU A 114 -2.67 -6.91 1.48
C LEU A 114 -3.29 -5.66 0.85
N VAL A 115 -2.87 -4.48 1.29
CA VAL A 115 -3.36 -3.19 0.80
C VAL A 115 -2.24 -2.47 0.07
N GLY A 116 -2.52 -1.90 -1.10
CA GLY A 116 -1.56 -1.04 -1.79
C GLY A 116 -2.23 0.02 -2.64
N TYR A 117 -1.41 0.85 -3.29
CA TYR A 117 -1.86 1.87 -4.23
C TYR A 117 -1.00 1.83 -5.50
N GLY A 118 -1.57 1.40 -6.62
CA GLY A 118 -0.82 1.24 -7.86
C GLY A 118 0.09 0.01 -7.85
N MET A 119 -0.44 -1.12 -7.37
CA MET A 119 0.23 -2.38 -7.05
C MET A 119 0.97 -3.16 -8.16
N PRO A 120 0.84 -2.90 -9.48
CA PRO A 120 1.54 -3.71 -10.48
C PRO A 120 3.05 -3.80 -10.33
N ALA A 121 3.70 -2.72 -9.90
CA ALA A 121 5.15 -2.72 -9.71
C ALA A 121 5.50 -3.48 -8.43
N GLU A 122 4.75 -3.22 -7.36
CA GLU A 122 4.89 -3.79 -6.02
C GLU A 122 4.70 -5.31 -6.06
N TRP A 123 3.82 -5.82 -6.92
CA TRP A 123 3.65 -7.26 -7.15
C TRP A 123 4.89 -7.95 -7.70
N ILE A 124 5.65 -7.30 -8.58
CA ILE A 124 6.93 -7.85 -9.08
C ILE A 124 7.90 -7.99 -7.92
N TYR A 125 7.95 -6.99 -7.05
CA TYR A 125 8.85 -7.00 -5.90
C TYR A 125 8.42 -7.99 -4.83
N LEU A 126 7.14 -8.06 -4.50
CA LEU A 126 6.58 -9.05 -3.59
C LEU A 126 6.87 -10.47 -4.06
N SER A 127 6.61 -10.77 -5.33
CA SER A 127 6.84 -12.11 -5.88
C SER A 127 8.32 -12.49 -5.98
N THR A 128 9.21 -11.50 -6.14
CA THR A 128 10.66 -11.74 -6.28
C THR A 128 11.36 -11.81 -4.92
N ASN A 129 11.04 -10.90 -4.00
CA ASN A 129 11.77 -10.72 -2.74
C ASN A 129 11.04 -11.32 -1.53
N PHE A 130 9.71 -11.46 -1.60
CA PHE A 130 8.88 -11.92 -0.49
C PHE A 130 7.93 -13.09 -0.86
N PRO A 131 8.36 -14.09 -1.65
CA PRO A 131 7.49 -15.19 -2.08
C PRO A 131 6.86 -15.98 -0.93
N ARG A 132 7.53 -16.11 0.22
CA ARG A 132 7.03 -16.81 1.41
C ARG A 132 6.06 -15.97 2.24
N ALA A 133 6.07 -14.65 2.09
CA ALA A 133 5.09 -13.78 2.73
C ALA A 133 3.74 -13.77 1.99
N ILE A 134 3.74 -13.99 0.67
CA ILE A 134 2.52 -13.98 -0.17
C ILE A 134 1.41 -14.92 0.37
N PRO A 135 1.69 -16.18 0.73
CA PRO A 135 0.67 -17.09 1.24
C PRO A 135 0.05 -16.69 2.59
N LEU A 136 0.62 -15.71 3.31
CA LEU A 136 0.10 -15.23 4.58
C LEU A 136 -1.11 -14.30 4.42
N PHE A 137 -1.36 -13.80 3.20
CA PHE A 137 -2.51 -12.96 2.88
C PHE A 137 -3.68 -13.80 2.37
N SER A 138 -4.88 -13.46 2.82
CA SER A 138 -6.12 -14.11 2.37
C SER A 138 -6.66 -13.51 1.07
N ALA A 139 -6.45 -12.21 0.85
CA ALA A 139 -6.84 -11.46 -0.34
C ALA A 139 -5.98 -10.18 -0.46
N TRP A 140 -6.17 -9.41 -1.53
CA TRP A 140 -5.47 -8.13 -1.71
C TRP A 140 -6.35 -7.07 -2.38
N VAL A 141 -6.03 -5.81 -2.16
CA VAL A 141 -6.72 -4.66 -2.74
C VAL A 141 -5.71 -3.63 -3.23
N ASP A 142 -5.90 -3.16 -4.47
CA ASP A 142 -5.30 -1.91 -4.95
C ASP A 142 -6.34 -0.82 -4.74
N LEU A 143 -6.06 0.13 -3.84
CA LEU A 143 -6.96 1.22 -3.52
C LEU A 143 -7.25 2.12 -4.72
N ARG A 144 -6.43 2.05 -5.78
CA ARG A 144 -6.73 2.68 -7.05
C ARG A 144 -7.97 2.08 -7.71
N ASP A 145 -8.16 0.75 -7.65
CA ASP A 145 -9.37 0.10 -8.19
C ASP A 145 -10.61 0.56 -7.43
N ILE A 146 -10.50 0.69 -6.11
CA ILE A 146 -11.60 1.15 -5.26
C ILE A 146 -11.96 2.60 -5.61
N ALA A 147 -10.95 3.45 -5.80
CA ALA A 147 -11.19 4.81 -6.27
C ALA A 147 -11.79 4.83 -7.69
N ASP A 148 -11.34 3.96 -8.61
CA ASP A 148 -11.88 3.83 -9.98
C ASP A 148 -13.34 3.39 -9.97
N ASP A 149 -13.72 2.47 -9.08
CA ASP A 149 -15.10 2.02 -8.90
C ASP A 149 -16.03 3.14 -8.36
N ILE A 150 -15.49 4.07 -7.57
CA ILE A 150 -16.27 5.19 -7.02
C ILE A 150 -16.46 6.31 -8.05
N VAL A 151 -15.45 6.57 -8.88
CA VAL A 151 -15.44 7.70 -9.81
C VAL A 151 -16.51 7.50 -10.89
N SER A 152 -17.47 8.42 -10.98
CA SER A 152 -18.56 8.38 -11.97
C SER A 152 -18.22 9.03 -13.32
N SER A 153 -17.03 9.64 -13.48
CA SER A 153 -16.61 10.34 -14.70
C SER A 153 -15.26 9.83 -15.24
N VAL A 154 -14.97 10.02 -16.53
CA VAL A 154 -13.76 9.47 -17.22
C VAL A 154 -12.46 10.23 -16.84
N GLY A 155 -12.35 10.69 -15.60
CA GLY A 155 -11.21 11.43 -15.06
C GLY A 155 -10.01 10.53 -14.74
N LYS A 156 -8.79 11.09 -14.83
CA LYS A 156 -7.59 10.39 -14.34
C LYS A 156 -7.60 10.39 -12.82
N ILE A 157 -7.56 9.22 -12.19
CA ILE A 157 -7.36 9.14 -10.74
C ILE A 157 -6.02 9.77 -10.36
N PRO A 158 -6.00 10.71 -9.38
CA PRO A 158 -4.77 11.29 -8.85
C PRO A 158 -3.80 10.22 -8.32
N TRP A 159 -2.53 10.56 -8.10
CA TRP A 159 -1.65 9.67 -7.32
C TRP A 159 -2.07 9.65 -5.83
N LEU A 160 -1.54 8.72 -5.02
CA LEU A 160 -1.86 8.53 -3.59
C LEU A 160 -1.98 9.83 -2.80
N ARG A 161 -0.91 10.63 -2.76
CA ARG A 161 -0.89 11.95 -2.08
C ARG A 161 -1.91 12.94 -2.66
N GLY A 162 -2.25 12.85 -3.95
CA GLY A 162 -3.26 13.69 -4.59
C GLY A 162 -4.67 13.37 -4.11
N LEU A 163 -4.99 12.08 -3.95
CA LEU A 163 -6.25 11.65 -3.33
C LEU A 163 -6.33 12.08 -1.86
N LEU A 164 -5.25 11.89 -1.10
CA LEU A 164 -5.22 12.31 0.30
C LEU A 164 -5.45 13.83 0.45
N ARG A 165 -4.83 14.67 -0.41
CA ARG A 165 -5.12 16.13 -0.42
C ARG A 165 -6.57 16.44 -0.74
N MET A 166 -7.16 15.73 -1.69
CA MET A 166 -8.59 15.89 -2.02
C MET A 166 -9.48 15.57 -0.80
N PHE A 167 -9.04 14.63 0.04
CA PHE A 167 -9.71 14.25 1.29
C PHE A 167 -9.32 15.11 2.50
N ASP A 168 -8.82 16.32 2.26
CA ASP A 168 -8.44 17.33 3.25
C ASP A 168 -7.28 16.91 4.18
N TYR A 169 -6.49 15.89 3.82
CA TYR A 169 -5.24 15.64 4.53
C TYR A 169 -4.29 16.80 4.31
N PHE A 170 -3.73 17.31 5.40
CA PHE A 170 -2.81 18.44 5.34
C PHE A 170 -1.53 18.01 4.63
N ARG A 171 -1.04 18.84 3.70
CA ARG A 171 0.13 18.49 2.87
C ARG A 171 1.35 18.06 3.69
N PHE A 172 1.57 18.69 4.84
CA PHE A 172 2.72 18.41 5.70
C PHE A 172 2.59 17.10 6.49
N ASP A 173 1.40 16.47 6.48
CA ASP A 173 1.18 15.16 7.10
C ASP A 173 1.43 14.01 6.11
N ILE A 174 1.46 14.30 4.80
CA ILE A 174 1.54 13.29 3.72
C ILE A 174 2.71 13.51 2.75
N GLU A 175 3.39 14.65 2.84
CA GLU A 175 4.61 14.93 2.09
C GLU A 175 5.83 14.75 3.00
N PRO A 176 6.94 14.20 2.46
CA PRO A 176 8.21 14.21 3.19
C PRO A 176 8.59 15.67 3.50
N VAL A 177 9.08 15.90 4.73
CA VAL A 177 9.61 17.22 5.12
C VAL A 177 10.78 17.53 4.18
N ASN A 178 10.65 18.60 3.38
CA ASN A 178 11.68 19.12 2.46
C ASN A 178 13.11 18.92 3.02
N THR A 179 13.78 17.86 2.59
CA THR A 179 15.22 17.75 2.73
C THR A 179 15.80 18.37 1.46
N ASN A 180 16.11 19.66 1.52
CA ASN A 180 16.99 20.36 0.57
C ASN A 180 18.43 19.78 0.63
N ALA A 181 18.59 18.46 0.54
CA ALA A 181 19.87 17.78 0.47
C ALA A 181 19.97 17.18 -0.93
N GLY A 182 20.86 17.75 -1.75
CA GLY A 182 21.09 17.41 -3.16
C GLY A 182 21.66 16.01 -3.42
N ASN A 183 21.36 15.02 -2.58
CA ASN A 183 21.69 13.62 -2.79
C ASN A 183 20.37 12.86 -2.82
N GLY A 184 20.00 12.29 -3.97
CA GLY A 184 18.71 11.62 -4.21
C GLY A 184 18.19 10.86 -2.99
N THR A 185 17.30 11.51 -2.25
CA THR A 185 16.67 10.94 -1.06
C THR A 185 15.53 10.08 -1.56
N ALA A 186 15.61 8.76 -1.36
CA ALA A 186 14.45 7.90 -1.57
C ALA A 186 13.33 8.36 -0.62
N ASP A 187 12.08 8.33 -1.11
CA ASP A 187 10.91 8.54 -0.25
C ASP A 187 10.92 7.48 0.89
N ASN A 188 10.21 7.76 1.99
CA ASN A 188 10.17 6.84 3.12
C ASN A 188 9.05 5.82 2.91
N ALA A 189 9.41 4.60 2.52
CA ALA A 189 8.45 3.53 2.26
C ALA A 189 7.51 3.28 3.46
N GLY A 190 7.99 3.46 4.70
CA GLY A 190 7.17 3.33 5.91
C GLY A 190 6.07 4.39 5.99
N ASP A 191 6.38 5.63 5.63
CA ASP A 191 5.39 6.72 5.62
C ASP A 191 4.40 6.53 4.46
N ASP A 192 4.84 6.03 3.30
CA ASP A 192 3.96 5.73 2.16
C ASP A 192 3.03 4.53 2.43
N ALA A 193 3.50 3.51 3.18
CA ALA A 193 2.63 2.44 3.69
C ALA A 193 1.56 2.99 4.65
N VAL A 194 1.93 3.93 5.54
CA VAL A 194 0.95 4.59 6.42
C VAL A 194 -0.02 5.47 5.64
N ALA A 195 0.45 6.20 4.62
CA ALA A 195 -0.40 7.00 3.74
C ALA A 195 -1.39 6.11 2.96
N THR A 196 -0.96 4.93 2.52
CA THR A 196 -1.82 3.92 1.90
C THR A 196 -2.92 3.45 2.87
N CYS A 197 -2.55 3.15 4.11
CA CYS A 197 -3.49 2.84 5.19
C CYS A 197 -4.49 3.99 5.46
N ALA A 198 -4.01 5.23 5.48
CA ALA A 198 -4.83 6.42 5.65
C ALA A 198 -5.81 6.60 4.48
N LEU A 199 -5.40 6.31 3.24
CA LEU A 199 -6.27 6.33 2.08
C LEU A 199 -7.35 5.24 2.17
N ALA A 200 -6.99 4.02 2.58
CA ALA A 200 -7.94 2.93 2.76
C ALA A 200 -9.08 3.34 3.69
N HIS A 201 -8.73 3.96 4.82
CA HIS A 201 -9.71 4.53 5.75
C HIS A 201 -10.48 5.70 5.15
N ALA A 202 -9.81 6.62 4.45
CA ALA A 202 -10.44 7.80 3.87
C ALA A 202 -11.53 7.45 2.84
N LEU A 203 -11.36 6.37 2.07
CA LEU A 203 -12.35 5.88 1.10
C LEU A 203 -13.61 5.31 1.77
N LEU A 204 -13.55 4.96 3.06
CA LEU A 204 -14.71 4.51 3.84
C LEU A 204 -15.64 5.64 4.27
N LEU A 205 -15.21 6.89 4.16
CA LEU A 205 -16.02 8.05 4.54
C LEU A 205 -16.87 8.51 3.34
N GLU A 206 -18.20 8.57 3.51
CA GLU A 206 -19.12 8.98 2.44
C GLU A 206 -18.78 10.39 1.91
N LYS A 207 -18.43 11.33 2.79
CA LYS A 207 -18.01 12.68 2.40
C LYS A 207 -16.82 12.68 1.42
N ASN A 208 -15.90 11.72 1.54
CA ASN A 208 -14.74 11.61 0.67
C ASN A 208 -15.12 10.92 -0.64
N ARG A 209 -15.97 9.89 -0.59
CA ARG A 209 -16.50 9.26 -1.80
C ARG A 209 -17.28 10.23 -2.67
N GLN A 210 -18.05 11.13 -2.07
CA GLN A 210 -18.75 12.18 -2.79
C GLN A 210 -17.79 13.08 -3.57
N LYS A 211 -16.62 13.43 -3.00
CA LYS A 211 -15.59 14.22 -3.70
C LYS A 211 -15.00 13.52 -4.93
N LEU A 212 -15.07 12.19 -5.02
CA LEU A 212 -14.64 11.43 -6.19
C LEU A 212 -15.70 11.31 -7.29
N ARG A 213 -16.97 11.55 -6.95
CA ARG A 213 -18.08 11.44 -7.91
C ARG A 213 -18.25 12.67 -8.80
N PHE A 214 -17.62 13.80 -8.44
CA PHE A 214 -17.69 15.09 -9.13
C PHE A 214 -16.32 15.49 -9.68
#